data_AF-A0A379B2Q8-F1
#
_entry.id   AF-A0A379B2Q8-F1
#
_cell.length_a   1.000
_cell.length_b   1.000
_cell.length_c   1.000
_cell.angle_alpha   90.00
_cell.angle_beta   90.00
_cell.angle_gamma   90.00
#
_symmetry.space_group_name_H-M   'P 1'
#
loop_
_entity.id
_entity.type
_entity.pdbx_description
1 polymer ?
#
loop_
_entity_poly.entity_id
_entity_poly.type
_entity_poly.pdbx_seq_one_letter_code
_entity_poly.pdbx_strand_id
1 'polypeptide(L)'
;MGVLQEFYNANELAELNLKCLPRSNRRIFEKAKREKWKSQKRQRRGGGFEYALTSLPVEVQDEIRQRFAVSVVASKPKKSPVKLKNEDVSRLFINGLTAVY
;
A
#
# COMPACT_ATOMS: atom_id res chain seq x y z
N MET A 1 2.78 3.62 -20.57
CA MET A 1 3.81 3.26 -19.58
C MET A 1 3.39 3.85 -18.24
N GLY A 2 2.91 3.03 -17.30
CA GLY A 2 2.47 3.52 -16.00
C GLY A 2 3.62 3.49 -15.00
N VAL A 3 4.00 4.65 -14.48
CA VAL A 3 4.96 4.76 -13.37
C VAL A 3 4.22 4.61 -12.04
N LEU A 4 4.88 4.02 -11.04
CA LEU A 4 4.34 3.96 -9.69
C LEU A 4 4.24 5.40 -9.14
N GLN A 5 3.06 5.80 -8.68
CA GLN A 5 2.81 7.13 -8.13
C GLN A 5 2.71 7.04 -6.61
N GLU A 6 3.10 8.12 -5.93
CA GLU A 6 2.92 8.24 -4.48
C GLU A 6 1.50 8.60 -4.09
N PHE A 7 0.73 9.21 -4.99
CA PHE A 7 -0.63 9.66 -4.77
C PHE A 7 -1.53 9.17 -5.90
N TYR A 8 -2.67 8.58 -5.54
CA TYR A 8 -3.66 8.06 -6.47
C TYR A 8 -5.03 8.67 -6.22
N ASN A 9 -5.74 9.03 -7.28
CA ASN A 9 -7.10 9.52 -7.14
C ASN A 9 -8.11 8.34 -7.08
N ALA A 10 -9.34 8.61 -6.61
CA ALA A 10 -10.38 7.57 -6.48
C ALA A 10 -10.75 6.87 -7.81
N ASN A 11 -10.80 7.61 -8.93
CA ASN A 11 -11.02 7.05 -10.27
C ASN A 11 -9.87 6.12 -10.67
N GLU A 12 -8.61 6.52 -10.47
CA GLU A 12 -7.46 5.66 -10.81
C GLU A 12 -7.50 4.35 -10.00
N LEU A 13 -7.79 4.43 -8.70
CA LEU A 13 -7.98 3.25 -7.85
C LEU A 13 -9.14 2.36 -8.32
N ALA A 14 -10.24 2.97 -8.79
CA ALA A 14 -11.38 2.25 -9.35
C ALA A 14 -11.05 1.59 -10.71
N GLU A 15 -10.32 2.29 -11.57
CA GLU A 15 -9.87 1.85 -12.89
C GLU A 15 -8.85 0.70 -12.80
N LEU A 16 -7.99 0.71 -11.78
CA LEU A 16 -7.08 -0.40 -11.48
C LEU A 16 -7.84 -1.70 -11.19
N ASN A 17 -9.12 -1.62 -10.83
CA ASN A 17 -10.01 -2.77 -10.66
C ASN A 17 -9.35 -3.86 -9.79
N LEU A 18 -8.86 -3.41 -8.64
CA LEU A 18 -8.18 -4.19 -7.62
C LEU A 18 -9.19 -5.08 -6.90
N LYS A 19 -8.85 -6.32 -6.56
CA LYS A 19 -9.80 -7.22 -5.87
C LYS A 19 -10.01 -6.80 -4.42
N CYS A 20 -8.97 -6.25 -3.81
CA CYS A 20 -8.98 -5.74 -2.43
C CYS A 20 -9.68 -4.38 -2.28
N LEU A 21 -10.06 -3.73 -3.40
CA LEU A 21 -10.80 -2.46 -3.39
C LEU A 21 -12.14 -2.55 -4.12
N PRO A 22 -13.14 -1.78 -3.65
CA PRO A 22 -14.37 -1.61 -4.39
C PRO A 22 -14.11 -0.78 -5.66
N ARG A 23 -14.78 -1.14 -6.76
CA ARG A 23 -14.74 -0.43 -8.05
C ARG A 23 -15.45 0.93 -8.04
N SER A 24 -16.11 1.28 -6.95
CA SER A 24 -16.94 2.49 -6.86
C SER A 24 -16.22 3.55 -6.05
N ASN A 25 -16.03 4.73 -6.64
CA ASN A 25 -15.42 5.90 -6.00
C ASN A 25 -16.04 6.21 -4.62
N ARG A 26 -17.36 6.10 -4.49
CA ARG A 26 -18.07 6.32 -3.22
C ARG A 26 -17.59 5.34 -2.16
N ARG A 27 -17.49 4.05 -2.49
CA ARG A 27 -17.01 3.03 -1.54
C ARG A 27 -15.52 3.17 -1.23
N ILE A 28 -14.71 3.63 -2.18
CA ILE A 28 -13.30 3.97 -1.94
C ILE A 28 -13.21 5.12 -0.93
N PHE A 29 -14.02 6.17 -1.09
CA PHE A 29 -14.09 7.29 -0.15
C PHE A 29 -14.54 6.83 1.26
N GLU A 30 -15.59 6.01 1.36
CA GLU A 30 -16.03 5.44 2.65
C GLU A 30 -14.91 4.61 3.31
N LYS A 31 -14.21 3.78 2.53
CA LYS A 31 -13.07 2.99 3.03
C LYS A 31 -11.93 3.88 3.50
N ALA A 32 -11.59 4.90 2.71
CA ALA A 32 -10.58 5.90 3.04
C ALA A 32 -10.92 6.67 4.33
N LYS A 33 -12.20 7.03 4.52
CA LYS A 33 -12.67 7.69 5.75
C LYS A 33 -12.60 6.76 6.95
N ARG A 34 -13.02 5.50 6.80
CA ARG A 34 -13.00 4.48 7.86
C ARG A 34 -11.58 4.15 8.33
N GLU A 35 -10.66 4.03 7.38
CA GLU A 35 -9.26 3.67 7.61
C GLU A 35 -8.35 4.90 7.72
N LYS A 36 -8.93 6.11 7.73
CA LYS A 36 -8.26 7.41 7.88
C LYS A 36 -7.07 7.59 6.91
N TRP A 37 -7.29 7.30 5.63
CA TRP A 37 -6.25 7.46 4.64
C TRP A 37 -5.84 8.93 4.50
N LYS A 38 -4.54 9.16 4.31
CA LYS A 38 -3.98 10.47 4.04
C LYS A 38 -4.44 10.96 2.66
N SER A 39 -5.41 11.86 2.67
CA SER A 39 -5.96 12.50 1.49
C SER A 39 -5.42 13.92 1.31
N GLN A 40 -4.99 14.27 0.10
CA GLN A 40 -4.60 15.61 -0.30
C GLN A 40 -5.62 16.19 -1.28
N LYS A 41 -6.00 17.45 -1.09
CA LYS A 41 -6.85 18.15 -2.05
C LYS A 41 -6.03 18.42 -3.31
N ARG A 42 -6.56 18.02 -4.47
CA ARG A 42 -5.89 18.25 -5.74
C ARG A 42 -5.80 19.75 -6.05
N GLN A 43 -4.63 20.23 -6.48
CA GLN A 43 -4.39 21.66 -6.77
C GLN A 43 -4.95 22.12 -8.12
N ARG A 44 -5.30 21.19 -9.04
CA ARG A 44 -5.81 21.53 -10.40
C ARG A 44 -7.32 21.82 -10.41
N ARG A 45 -7.81 22.36 -11.53
CA ARG A 45 -9.24 22.66 -11.75
C ARG A 45 -10.11 21.40 -11.65
N GLY A 46 -11.27 21.57 -11.00
CA GLY A 46 -12.18 20.51 -10.58
C GLY A 46 -11.80 19.97 -9.21
N GLY A 47 -12.75 19.79 -8.30
CA GLY A 47 -12.49 19.28 -6.94
C GLY A 47 -12.26 17.76 -6.87
N GLY A 48 -11.54 17.30 -5.86
CA GLY A 48 -11.30 15.88 -5.60
C GLY A 48 -10.14 15.65 -4.63
N PHE A 49 -9.97 14.41 -4.19
CA PHE A 49 -8.92 14.00 -3.27
C PHE A 49 -8.00 12.97 -3.92
N GLU A 50 -6.73 13.10 -3.64
CA GLU A 50 -5.68 12.14 -3.96
C GLU A 50 -5.25 11.45 -2.66
N TYR A 51 -5.09 10.15 -2.69
CA TYR A 51 -4.74 9.33 -1.53
C TYR A 51 -3.30 8.85 -1.64
N ALA A 52 -2.53 9.02 -0.57
CA ALA A 52 -1.14 8.59 -0.53
C ALA A 52 -1.03 7.06 -0.50
N LEU A 53 -0.22 6.46 -1.39
CA LEU A 53 0.03 5.02 -1.52
C LEU A 53 0.40 4.37 -0.17
N THR A 54 1.24 5.06 0.62
CA THR A 54 1.69 4.60 1.94
C THR A 54 0.59 4.53 2.98
N SER A 55 -0.51 5.26 2.76
CA SER A 55 -1.65 5.29 3.67
C SER A 55 -2.74 4.29 3.32
N LEU A 56 -2.66 3.63 2.15
CA LEU A 56 -3.58 2.54 1.79
C LEU A 56 -3.25 1.26 2.58
N PRO A 57 -4.19 0.31 2.69
CA PRO A 57 -3.94 -1.00 3.28
C PRO A 57 -2.84 -1.75 2.54
N VAL A 58 -2.11 -2.59 3.27
CA VAL A 58 -1.00 -3.40 2.73
C VAL A 58 -1.46 -4.24 1.53
N GLU A 59 -2.63 -4.87 1.64
CA GLU A 59 -3.24 -5.65 0.55
C GLU A 59 -3.38 -4.86 -0.74
N VAL A 60 -3.78 -3.59 -0.62
CA VAL A 60 -3.97 -2.69 -1.77
C VAL A 60 -2.63 -2.25 -2.32
N GLN A 61 -1.67 -1.91 -1.45
CA GLN A 61 -0.31 -1.55 -1.88
C GLN A 61 0.34 -2.69 -2.66
N ASP A 62 0.16 -3.93 -2.22
CA ASP A 62 0.74 -5.10 -2.87
C ASP A 62 0.11 -5.38 -4.23
N GLU A 63 -1.22 -5.31 -4.37
CA GLU A 63 -1.84 -5.46 -5.69
C GLU A 63 -1.43 -4.35 -6.66
N ILE A 64 -1.35 -3.10 -6.19
CA ILE A 64 -0.82 -1.96 -6.97
C ILE A 64 0.59 -2.30 -7.45
N ARG A 65 1.50 -2.62 -6.53
CA ARG A 65 2.90 -2.97 -6.83
C ARG A 65 3.00 -4.15 -7.78
N GLN A 66 2.18 -5.19 -7.62
CA GLN A 66 2.17 -6.35 -8.52
C GLN A 66 1.74 -5.94 -9.94
N ARG A 67 0.70 -5.11 -10.07
CA ARG A 67 0.23 -4.62 -11.38
C ARG A 67 1.35 -3.88 -12.13
N PHE A 68 2.05 -3.00 -11.42
CA PHE A 68 3.17 -2.23 -11.99
C PHE A 68 4.41 -3.09 -12.20
N ALA A 69 4.73 -4.02 -11.30
CA ALA A 69 5.84 -4.95 -11.45
C ALA A 69 5.67 -5.86 -12.67
N VAL A 70 4.46 -6.39 -12.92
CA VAL A 70 4.17 -7.18 -14.13
C VAL A 70 4.43 -6.36 -15.41
N SER A 71 4.12 -5.06 -15.39
CA SER A 71 4.40 -4.18 -16.54
C SER A 71 5.89 -3.95 -16.80
N VAL A 72 6.74 -4.02 -15.76
CA VAL A 72 8.21 -3.89 -15.87
C VAL A 72 8.84 -5.24 -16.26
N VAL A 73 8.28 -6.35 -15.76
CA VAL A 73 8.84 -7.71 -15.84
C VAL A 73 8.41 -8.45 -17.12
N ALA A 74 7.62 -7.85 -17.99
CA ALA A 74 7.41 -8.34 -19.37
C ALA A 74 8.72 -8.46 -20.19
N SER A 75 9.85 -8.02 -19.64
CA SER A 75 11.20 -8.21 -20.16
C SER A 75 12.01 -9.38 -19.55
N LYS A 76 11.46 -10.20 -18.62
CA LYS A 76 11.77 -11.64 -18.34
C LYS A 76 11.36 -12.07 -16.91
N PRO A 77 10.89 -13.31 -16.70
CA PRO A 77 10.15 -13.72 -15.52
C PRO A 77 11.08 -14.18 -14.39
N LYS A 78 10.69 -13.93 -13.13
CA LYS A 78 10.96 -14.83 -11.99
C LYS A 78 10.14 -14.42 -10.77
N LYS A 79 9.67 -15.45 -10.08
CA LYS A 79 8.64 -15.45 -9.03
C LYS A 79 9.12 -14.81 -7.71
N SER A 80 8.18 -14.09 -7.05
CA SER A 80 7.97 -13.95 -5.58
C SER A 80 9.07 -13.27 -4.72
N PRO A 81 8.85 -12.88 -3.43
CA PRO A 81 7.66 -12.97 -2.57
C PRO A 81 7.21 -11.60 -1.98
N VAL A 82 5.91 -11.41 -1.74
CA VAL A 82 5.44 -10.33 -0.87
C VAL A 82 5.82 -10.71 0.56
N LYS A 83 6.67 -9.90 1.20
CA LYS A 83 7.08 -10.08 2.59
C LYS A 83 5.85 -9.91 3.51
N LEU A 84 5.37 -11.02 4.06
CA LEU A 84 4.54 -10.99 5.27
C LEU A 84 5.34 -10.29 6.38
N LYS A 85 4.75 -9.26 6.98
CA LYS A 85 5.24 -8.63 8.21
C LYS A 85 5.40 -9.69 9.28
N ASN A 86 6.59 -9.83 9.83
CA ASN A 86 6.87 -10.45 11.12
C ASN A 86 8.16 -9.80 11.67
N GLU A 87 8.24 -9.66 13.00
CA GLU A 87 9.26 -8.95 13.80
C GLU A 87 8.93 -7.45 13.94
N ASP A 88 8.53 -6.92 15.10
CA ASP A 88 9.19 -7.04 16.40
C ASP A 88 8.19 -7.25 17.56
N VAL A 89 7.87 -8.51 17.88
CA VAL A 89 7.39 -8.85 19.23
C VAL A 89 8.21 -10.03 19.68
N SER A 90 9.25 -9.75 20.48
CA SER A 90 9.78 -10.56 21.60
C SER A 90 11.31 -10.50 21.71
N ARG A 91 11.77 -10.46 22.98
CA ARG A 91 13.05 -11.00 23.50
C ARG A 91 14.27 -10.07 23.55
N LEU A 92 14.23 -9.06 24.43
CA LEU A 92 15.43 -8.66 25.21
C LEU A 92 15.57 -9.52 26.47
N PHE A 93 15.47 -10.84 26.31
CA PHE A 93 15.83 -11.78 27.37
C PHE A 93 17.16 -12.43 26.99
N ILE A 94 18.04 -12.54 28.01
CA ILE A 94 19.34 -13.24 28.08
C ILE A 94 20.51 -12.32 27.65
N ASN A 95 21.44 -11.86 28.50
CA ASN A 95 22.40 -12.54 29.40
C ASN A 95 23.01 -11.46 30.35
N GLY A 96 23.50 -11.69 31.57
CA GLY A 96 23.87 -12.90 32.28
C GLY A 96 24.34 -12.58 33.71
N LEU A 97 24.27 -13.60 34.57
CA LEU A 97 24.81 -13.61 35.92
C LEU A 97 26.33 -13.43 35.89
N THR A 98 26.83 -12.44 36.61
CA THR A 98 28.20 -12.46 37.14
C THR A 98 28.11 -12.67 38.65
N ALA A 99 28.41 -13.90 39.07
CA ALA A 99 28.87 -14.19 40.41
C ALA A 99 30.31 -13.69 40.53
N VAL A 100 30.60 -12.84 41.50
CA VAL A 100 31.94 -12.65 42.04
C VAL A 100 31.83 -12.76 43.56
N TYR A 101 32.75 -13.56 44.08
CA TYR A 101 32.92 -14.04 45.45
C TYR A 101 33.07 -12.91 46.48
#